data_AF-B9L4Y5-F1
#
_entry.id   AF-B9L4Y5-F1
#
_cell.length_a   1.000
_cell.length_b   1.000
_cell.length_c   1.000
_cell.angle_alpha   90.00
_cell.angle_beta   90.00
_cell.angle_gamma   90.00
#
_symmetry.space_group_name_H-M   'P 1'
#
loop_
_entity.id
_entity.type
_entity.pdbx_description
1 polymer ?
#
loop_
_entity_poly.entity_id
_entity_poly.type
_entity_poly.pdbx_seq_one_letter_code
_entity_poly.pdbx_strand_id
1 'polypeptide(L)' 'MAIGLAAADGDTEIDTIVAVHRWGEVVPPCGMCRELMTDQASEARVIVPDGGGETGVAFDWLLPLHDERRVGP' A
#
# COMPACT_ATOMS: atom_id res chain seq x y z
N MET A 1 -3.64 13.19 0.81
CA MET A 1 -3.24 11.80 1.11
C MET A 1 -3.30 11.60 2.61
N ALA A 2 -3.85 10.50 3.10
CA ALA A 2 -3.95 10.21 4.53
C ALA A 2 -2.57 10.01 5.19
N ILE A 3 -1.66 9.30 4.53
CA ILE A 3 -0.30 9.03 5.02
C ILE A 3 0.47 10.32 5.32
N GLY A 4 0.41 11.32 4.42
CA GLY A 4 1.09 12.59 4.65
C GLY A 4 0.49 13.41 5.81
N LEU A 5 -0.81 13.25 6.09
CA LEU A 5 -1.44 13.87 7.25
C LEU A 5 -1.02 13.16 8.55
N ALA A 6 -1.07 11.83 8.57
CA ALA A 6 -0.60 11.03 9.70
C ALA A 6 0.86 11.37 10.05
N ALA A 7 1.74 11.44 9.04
CA ALA A 7 3.12 11.86 9.22
C ALA A 7 3.26 13.28 9.80
N ALA A 8 2.43 14.24 9.37
CA ALA A 8 2.43 15.60 9.91
C ALA A 8 1.94 15.67 11.37
N ASP A 9 1.02 14.78 11.74
CA ASP A 9 0.51 14.63 13.11
C ASP A 9 1.45 13.79 14.00
N GLY A 10 2.52 13.22 13.44
CA GLY A 10 3.53 12.41 14.15
C GLY A 10 3.21 10.91 14.21
N ASP A 11 2.13 10.47 13.56
CA ASP A 11 1.75 9.07 13.43
C ASP A 11 2.56 8.41 12.31
N THR A 12 3.79 8.01 12.62
CA THR A 12 4.74 7.41 11.67
C THR A 12 4.73 5.88 11.68
N GLU A 13 4.13 5.24 12.69
CA GLU A 13 4.05 3.78 12.81
C GLU A 13 2.73 3.27 12.22
N ILE A 14 2.64 3.31 10.88
CA ILE A 14 1.45 2.84 10.17
C ILE A 14 1.51 1.32 9.99
N ASP A 15 0.62 0.59 10.66
CA ASP A 15 0.52 -0.88 10.53
C ASP A 15 -0.17 -1.31 9.23
N THR A 16 -1.29 -0.67 8.86
CA THR A 16 -2.11 -1.09 7.72
C THR A 16 -2.72 0.11 6.96
N ILE A 17 -2.73 0.04 5.64
CA ILE A 17 -3.26 1.04 4.72
C ILE A 17 -4.30 0.41 3.78
N VAL A 18 -5.39 1.12 3.52
CA VAL A 18 -6.39 0.76 2.51
C VAL A 18 -6.86 1.99 1.76
N ALA A 19 -7.07 1.85 0.45
CA ALA A 19 -7.74 2.85 -0.36
C ALA A 19 -9.10 2.30 -0.78
N VAL A 20 -10.16 3.06 -0.52
CA VAL A 20 -11.54 2.76 -0.94
C VAL A 20 -12.04 3.88 -1.82
N HIS A 21 -12.87 3.56 -2.81
CA HIS A 21 -13.56 4.61 -3.56
C HIS A 21 -14.94 4.93 -2.94
N ARG A 22 -15.66 5.88 -3.55
CA ARG A 22 -16.92 6.45 -3.02
C ARG A 22 -18.07 5.46 -2.81
N TRP A 23 -18.12 4.34 -3.52
CA TRP A 23 -19.13 3.28 -3.33
C TRP A 23 -18.64 2.15 -2.41
N GLY A 24 -17.43 2.27 -1.85
CA GLY A 24 -16.94 1.42 -0.77
C GLY A 24 -16.07 0.25 -1.20
N GLU A 25 -15.84 0.04 -2.50
CA GLU A 25 -14.93 -1.03 -2.94
C GLU A 25 -13.46 -0.61 -2.75
N VAL A 26 -12.62 -1.57 -2.35
CA VAL A 26 -11.17 -1.38 -2.24
C VAL A 26 -10.56 -1.19 -3.64
N VAL A 27 -9.57 -0.31 -3.72
CA VAL A 27 -8.81 -0.02 -4.94
C VAL A 27 -7.32 -0.13 -4.67
N PRO A 28 -6.51 -0.60 -5.65
CA PRO A 28 -5.07 -0.65 -5.49
C PRO A 28 -4.49 0.77 -5.33
N PRO A 29 -3.40 0.95 -4.56
CA PRO A 29 -2.74 2.25 -4.44
C PRO A 29 -2.13 2.67 -5.78
N CYS A 30 -2.27 3.95 -6.12
CA CYS A 30 -1.63 4.55 -7.30
C CYS A 30 -0.13 4.76 -7.10
N GLY A 31 0.61 5.06 -8.18
CA GLY A 31 2.07 5.23 -8.14
C GLY A 31 2.53 6.28 -7.12
N MET A 32 1.86 7.45 -7.06
CA MET A 32 2.20 8.50 -6.09
C MET A 32 2.01 8.05 -4.63
N CYS A 33 0.97 7.26 -4.34
CA CYS A 33 0.79 6.70 -3.01
C CYS A 33 1.92 5.75 -2.66
N ARG A 34 2.39 4.94 -3.63
CA ARG A 34 3.50 4.01 -3.42
C ARG A 34 4.81 4.75 -3.15
N GLU A 35 5.11 5.81 -3.90
CA GLU A 35 6.29 6.65 -3.66
C GLU A 35 6.28 7.22 -2.23
N LEU A 36 5.15 7.76 -1.77
CA LEU A 36 5.08 8.29 -0.40
C LEU A 36 5.19 7.19 0.67
N MET A 37 4.60 6.02 0.42
CA MET A 37 4.67 4.88 1.35
C MET A 37 6.11 4.37 1.52
N THR A 38 6.94 4.45 0.49
CA THR A 38 8.37 4.08 0.58
C THR A 38 9.08 4.80 1.72
N ASP A 39 8.81 6.09 1.89
CA ASP A 39 9.48 6.92 2.90
C ASP A 39 8.78 6.93 4.25
N GLN A 40 7.47 6.67 4.30
CA GLN A 40 6.64 6.94 5.48
C GLN A 40 5.97 5.71 6.09
N ALA A 41 5.89 4.59 5.36
CA ALA A 41 5.08 3.44 5.74
C ALA A 41 5.57 2.13 5.08
N SER A 42 6.88 1.95 4.92
CA SER A 42 7.46 0.81 4.19
C SER A 42 7.16 -0.54 4.86
N GLU A 43 6.94 -0.54 6.18
CA GLU A 43 6.59 -1.74 6.95
C GLU A 43 5.08 -2.05 6.96
N ALA A 44 4.26 -1.14 6.41
CA ALA A 44 2.80 -1.29 6.45
C ALA A 44 2.31 -2.45 5.57
N ARG A 45 1.21 -3.06 6.00
CA ARG A 45 0.38 -3.88 5.14
C ARG A 45 -0.55 -3.02 4.29
N VAL A 46 -0.81 -3.45 3.07
CA VAL A 46 -1.73 -2.79 2.15
C VAL A 46 -2.84 -3.75 1.79
N ILE A 47 -4.08 -3.33 2.04
CA ILE A 47 -5.26 -4.08 1.62
C ILE A 47 -5.53 -3.78 0.15
N VAL A 48 -5.57 -4.83 -0.67
CA VAL A 48 -5.80 -4.77 -2.12
C VAL A 48 -6.92 -5.72 -2.54
N PRO A 49 -7.57 -5.48 -3.69
CA PRO A 49 -8.57 -6.42 -4.22
C PRO A 49 -7.92 -7.75 -4.62
N ASP A 50 -8.57 -8.86 -4.30
CA ASP A 50 -8.15 -10.22 -4.69
C ASP A 50 -9.36 -11.10 -5.01
N GLY A 51 -9.47 -11.51 -6.28
CA GLY A 51 -10.38 -12.60 -6.69
C GLY A 51 -11.86 -12.51 -6.25
N GLY A 52 -12.39 -11.32 -5.96
CA GLY A 52 -13.76 -11.12 -5.48
C GLY A 52 -13.89 -10.73 -3.99
N GLY A 53 -12.77 -10.59 -3.27
CA GLY A 53 -12.69 -10.00 -1.94
C GLY A 53 -11.46 -9.10 -1.81
N GLU A 54 -10.94 -8.95 -0.60
CA GLU A 54 -9.73 -8.19 -0.32
C GLU A 54 -8.70 -9.01 0.45
N THR A 55 -7.42 -8.70 0.23
CA THR A 55 -6.31 -9.35 0.93
C THR A 55 -5.27 -8.32 1.37
N GLY A 56 -4.62 -8.59 2.50
CA GLY A 56 -3.52 -7.78 3.00
C GLY A 56 -2.19 -8.29 2.47
N VAL A 57 -1.45 -7.45 1.75
CA VAL A 57 -0.10 -7.75 1.25
C VAL A 57 0.93 -6.84 1.92
N ALA A 58 2.18 -7.29 2.03
CA ALA A 58 3.27 -6.39 2.43
C ALA A 58 3.48 -5.32 1.35
N PHE A 59 3.81 -4.09 1.75
CA PHE A 59 4.03 -2.98 0.80
C PHE A 59 5.06 -3.34 -0.30
N ASP A 60 6.13 -4.05 0.05
CA ASP A 60 7.17 -4.50 -0.88
C ASP A 60 6.64 -5.27 -2.10
N TRP A 61 5.49 -5.94 -1.98
CA TRP A 61 4.87 -6.70 -3.08
C TRP A 61 4.26 -5.79 -4.15
N LEU A 62 4.07 -4.51 -3.83
CA LEU A 62 3.49 -3.51 -4.72
C LEU A 62 4.54 -2.72 -5.51
N LEU A 63 5.82 -2.97 -5.26
CA LEU A 63 6.93 -2.30 -5.94
C LEU A 63 7.31 -3.01 -7.25
N PRO A 64 7.55 -2.26 -8.36
CA PRO A 64 7.88 -2.85 -9.67
C PRO A 64 9.07 -3.82 -9.65
N LEU A 65 10.10 -3.52 -8.85
CA LEU A 65 11.33 -4.33 -8.75
C LEU A 65 11.14 -5.66 -7.97
N HIS A 66 9.96 -5.88 -7.35
CA HIS A 66 9.66 -7.13 -6.67
C HIS A 66 9.19 -8.23 -7.65
N ASP A 67 8.62 -7.87 -8.79
CA ASP A 67 8.18 -8.82 -9.83
C ASP A 67 9.39 -9.49 -10.51
N GLU A 68 10.47 -8.74 -10.73
CA GLU A 68 11.71 -9.21 -11.36
C GLU A 68 12.45 -10.28 -10.52
N ARG A 69 12.23 -10.29 -9.20
CA ARG A 69 12.81 -11.28 -8.26
C ARG A 69 12.01 -12.59 -8.18
N ARG A 70 10.91 -12.72 -8.94
CA ARG A 70 10.14 -13.97 -9.11
C ARG A 70 10.37 -14.65 -10.46
N VAL A 71 11.13 -14.03 -11.37
CA VAL A 71 11.61 -14.67 -12.61
C VAL A 71 13.10 -14.98 -12.48
N GLY A 72 13.43 -15.90 -11.57
CA GLY A 72 14.73 -16.52 -11.44
C GLY A 72 14.54 -17.97 -10.99
N PRO A 73 15.24 -18.95 -11.60
CA PRO A 73 15.05 -20.38 -11.33
C PRO A 73 15.39 -20.78 -9.90
#